data_AF-A0A0D1Z8B2-F1
#
_entry.id   AF-A0A0D1Z8B2-F1
#
_cell.length_a   1.000
_cell.length_b   1.000
_cell.length_c   1.000
_cell.angle_alpha   90.00
_cell.angle_beta   90.00
_cell.angle_gamma   90.00
#
_symmetry.space_group_name_H-M   'P 1'
#
loop_
_entity.id
_entity.type
_entity.pdbx_description
1 polymer ?
#
loop_
_entity_poly.entity_id
_entity_poly.type
_entity_poly.pdbx_seq_one_letter_code
_entity_poly.pdbx_strand_id
1 'polypeptide(L)'
;MHLFFKHIISLSKAANIYVPEAWKPQESLTPWRFAMSIIRCWCAGWIGLSSFGTKGSPSTIDIVLLVKNHNELRHPPYSPIILPSLTLGVAMEFIAFGWNVACVALTFAVPWHLLLAVPDLFALVGLSVSQAQQYTFTPRSNSTCVGIAKWQVPPDGGPNFYVMAANLTNDTPNHVCSTLYSAMVWQAVVVFHEGLIVFLALTLALPKRHCLHLSQLRRTIFRLATLVPRECIYMISYLNEKRRRISARKRSNEHIELTCLRDRRQEYTCRLSTKMEQVLALEEALLVIASELHYQDLIRLSWTSKSIRELVFPAGDLKMRKKKLRRVTCVHNTLTCWNCNIKVCLGRTDPYLNPQQGCAHALPEPSALSGYGHLSRLELHETHCQPYCSACYYAKVCRSLFPSRRRPCACFVTLPTGLICGNCAKLEDPTAIRLEAKTRAVWQRSLSITECTDCQTELASGSAWWIAACGLQCRDNIHMTSPAKDIVTESV
;
A
#
# COMPACT_ATOMS: atom_id res chain seq x y z
N MET A 1 23.22 -5.98 -34.12
CA MET A 1 23.74 -4.83 -33.34
C MET A 1 25.27 -4.74 -33.38
N HIS A 2 26.04 -5.71 -32.85
CA HIS A 2 27.51 -5.64 -32.90
C HIS A 2 28.08 -5.55 -34.34
N LEU A 3 27.49 -6.28 -35.29
CA LEU A 3 27.87 -6.24 -36.71
C LEU A 3 27.56 -4.89 -37.38
N PHE A 4 26.49 -4.21 -36.96
CA PHE A 4 26.11 -2.90 -37.49
C PHE A 4 27.12 -1.82 -37.08
N PHE A 5 27.58 -1.84 -35.83
CA PHE A 5 28.65 -0.94 -35.35
C PHE A 5 30.00 -1.20 -36.02
N LYS A 6 30.35 -2.48 -36.31
CA LYS A 6 31.55 -2.80 -37.09
C LYS A 6 31.48 -2.19 -38.50
N HIS A 7 30.30 -2.15 -39.12
CA HIS A 7 30.15 -1.60 -40.46
C HIS A 7 30.26 -0.07 -40.51
N ILE A 8 29.70 0.66 -39.53
CA ILE A 8 29.83 2.13 -39.45
C ILE A 8 31.28 2.55 -39.21
N ILE A 9 32.02 1.85 -38.33
CA ILE A 9 33.45 2.13 -38.08
C ILE A 9 34.29 1.83 -39.33
N SER A 10 33.92 0.80 -40.10
CA SER A 10 34.57 0.50 -41.38
C SER A 10 34.33 1.59 -42.42
N LEU A 11 33.11 2.14 -42.49
CA LEU A 11 32.75 3.23 -43.40
C LEU A 11 33.43 4.55 -43.01
N SER A 12 33.57 4.87 -41.72
CA SER A 12 34.25 6.09 -41.28
C SER A 12 35.75 6.06 -41.54
N LYS A 13 36.39 4.87 -41.44
CA LYS A 13 37.79 4.67 -41.81
C LYS A 13 38.00 4.79 -43.32
N ALA A 14 37.06 4.30 -44.13
CA ALA A 14 37.12 4.40 -45.59
C ALA A 14 36.98 5.86 -46.08
N ALA A 15 36.27 6.71 -45.35
CA ALA A 15 36.03 8.12 -45.72
C ALA A 15 37.18 9.08 -45.34
N ASN A 16 38.26 8.60 -44.71
CA ASN A 16 39.42 9.41 -44.30
C ASN A 16 39.07 10.66 -43.48
N ILE A 17 37.96 10.61 -42.72
CA ILE A 17 37.52 11.70 -41.85
C ILE A 17 38.42 11.68 -40.61
N TYR A 18 39.20 12.75 -40.41
CA TYR A 18 40.03 12.93 -39.23
C TYR A 18 39.13 13.07 -38.00
N VAL A 19 38.99 11.99 -37.24
CA VAL A 19 38.26 11.97 -35.97
C VAL A 19 39.24 12.44 -34.87
N PRO A 20 39.04 13.63 -34.26
CA PRO A 20 39.97 14.17 -33.27
C PRO A 20 40.19 13.18 -32.13
N GLU A 21 41.39 13.15 -31.53
CA GLU A 21 41.73 12.15 -30.51
C GLU A 21 40.81 12.18 -29.26
N ALA A 22 40.11 13.30 -29.04
CA ALA A 22 39.03 13.44 -28.06
C ALA A 22 37.78 12.58 -28.34
N TRP A 23 37.73 11.90 -29.49
CA TRP A 23 36.61 11.09 -29.97
C TRP A 23 36.94 9.59 -30.03
N LYS A 24 38.13 9.17 -29.60
CA LYS A 24 38.40 7.73 -29.40
C LYS A 24 37.35 7.20 -28.39
N PRO A 25 36.59 6.15 -28.73
CA PRO A 25 35.57 5.61 -27.86
C PRO A 25 36.24 5.20 -26.55
N GLN A 26 35.90 5.90 -25.48
CA GLN A 26 36.40 5.63 -24.15
C GLN A 26 35.94 4.20 -23.78
N GLU A 27 36.86 3.23 -23.79
CA GLU A 27 36.61 1.77 -23.76
C GLU A 27 35.89 1.24 -22.51
N SER A 28 35.47 2.10 -21.60
CA SER A 28 34.44 1.76 -20.62
C SER A 28 33.21 2.61 -20.88
N LEU A 29 32.21 2.01 -21.54
CA LEU A 29 30.82 2.42 -21.31
C LEU A 29 30.59 2.23 -19.81
N THR A 30 30.85 3.27 -19.02
CA THR A 30 30.70 3.19 -17.57
C THR A 30 29.26 2.73 -17.29
N PRO A 31 29.04 1.76 -16.39
CA PRO A 31 27.71 1.27 -16.00
C PRO A 31 26.70 2.40 -15.72
N TRP A 32 27.20 3.58 -15.36
CA TRP A 32 26.48 4.84 -15.26
C TRP A 32 25.76 5.31 -16.53
N ARG A 33 26.38 5.27 -17.71
CA ARG A 33 25.71 5.68 -18.97
C ARG A 33 24.55 4.75 -19.28
N PHE A 34 24.72 3.46 -19.04
CA PHE A 34 23.70 2.44 -19.24
C PHE A 34 22.55 2.58 -18.23
N ALA A 35 22.87 2.72 -16.94
CA ALA A 35 21.86 2.93 -15.89
C ALA A 35 21.05 4.21 -16.12
N MET A 36 21.68 5.31 -16.56
CA MET A 36 20.97 6.56 -16.86
C MET A 36 20.09 6.44 -18.11
N SER A 37 20.52 5.69 -19.11
CA SER A 37 19.71 5.38 -20.30
C SER A 37 18.49 4.55 -19.92
N ILE A 38 18.67 3.57 -19.02
CA ILE A 38 17.57 2.78 -18.46
C ILE A 38 16.63 3.66 -17.65
N ILE A 39 17.13 4.50 -16.73
CA ILE A 39 16.29 5.42 -15.92
C ILE A 39 15.52 6.38 -16.83
N ARG A 40 16.15 6.97 -17.86
CA ARG A 40 15.46 7.78 -18.85
C ARG A 40 14.39 6.99 -19.59
N CYS A 41 14.69 5.78 -20.07
CA CYS A 41 13.70 4.92 -20.74
C CYS A 41 12.56 4.51 -19.80
N TRP A 42 12.86 4.27 -18.52
CA TRP A 42 11.88 3.87 -17.51
C TRP A 42 10.96 5.02 -17.15
N CYS A 43 11.52 6.20 -16.88
CA CYS A 43 10.77 7.41 -16.57
C CYS A 43 9.97 7.88 -17.79
N ALA A 44 10.60 8.00 -18.97
CA ALA A 44 9.93 8.42 -20.21
C ALA A 44 8.85 7.43 -20.64
N GLY A 45 9.11 6.11 -20.51
CA GLY A 45 8.15 5.06 -20.80
C GLY A 45 6.93 5.13 -19.88
N TRP A 46 7.14 5.14 -18.56
CA TRP A 46 6.01 5.17 -17.61
C TRP A 46 5.22 6.47 -17.66
N ILE A 47 5.89 7.62 -17.74
CA ILE A 47 5.22 8.92 -17.70
C ILE A 47 4.57 9.24 -19.04
N GLY A 48 5.25 8.99 -20.16
CA GLY A 48 4.68 9.13 -21.49
C GLY A 48 3.45 8.24 -21.68
N LEU A 49 3.53 6.96 -21.31
CA LEU A 49 2.36 6.05 -21.39
C LEU A 49 1.26 6.40 -20.39
N SER A 50 1.57 6.87 -19.18
CA SER A 50 0.54 7.21 -18.20
C SER A 50 -0.19 8.52 -18.52
N SER A 51 0.53 9.56 -18.93
CA SER A 51 -0.04 10.88 -19.24
C SER A 51 -0.82 10.87 -20.56
N PHE A 52 -0.30 10.23 -21.61
CA PHE A 52 -1.02 10.10 -22.90
C PHE A 52 -2.11 9.02 -22.84
N GLY A 53 -1.85 7.89 -22.18
CA GLY A 53 -2.68 6.70 -22.29
C GLY A 53 -3.88 6.65 -21.35
N THR A 54 -3.88 7.39 -20.23
CA THR A 54 -4.84 7.06 -19.15
C THR A 54 -5.96 8.04 -18.87
N LYS A 55 -5.94 9.30 -19.36
CA LYS A 55 -7.11 10.22 -19.43
C LYS A 55 -6.82 11.68 -19.81
N GLY A 56 -5.60 12.19 -19.58
CA GLY A 56 -5.32 13.63 -19.70
C GLY A 56 -5.44 14.14 -21.14
N SER A 57 -4.63 13.61 -22.06
CA SER A 57 -4.54 14.10 -23.44
C SER A 57 -5.87 14.02 -24.23
N PRO A 58 -6.65 12.90 -24.19
CA PRO A 58 -7.93 12.85 -24.89
C PRO A 58 -8.90 13.94 -24.43
N SER A 59 -8.98 14.19 -23.12
CA SER A 59 -9.88 15.22 -22.58
C SER A 59 -9.48 16.64 -22.97
N THR A 60 -8.17 16.93 -23.07
CA THR A 60 -7.70 18.25 -23.54
C THR A 60 -7.98 18.42 -25.02
N ILE A 61 -7.79 17.37 -25.83
CA ILE A 61 -8.10 17.39 -27.27
C ILE A 61 -9.60 17.65 -27.49
N ASP A 62 -10.47 16.98 -26.74
CA ASP A 62 -11.92 17.18 -26.83
C ASP A 62 -12.32 18.63 -26.52
N ILE A 63 -11.70 19.26 -25.51
CA ILE A 63 -11.95 20.66 -25.18
C ILE A 63 -11.38 21.59 -26.26
N VAL A 64 -10.19 21.31 -26.81
CA VAL A 64 -9.64 22.09 -27.93
C VAL A 64 -10.58 22.03 -29.13
N LEU A 65 -11.08 20.85 -29.47
CA LEU A 65 -12.04 20.67 -30.56
C LEU A 65 -13.36 21.36 -30.26
N LEU A 66 -13.84 21.33 -29.01
CA LEU A 66 -15.04 22.04 -28.58
C LEU A 66 -14.90 23.56 -28.82
N VAL A 67 -13.83 24.17 -28.32
CA VAL A 67 -13.57 25.62 -28.48
C VAL A 67 -13.29 25.98 -29.93
N LYS A 68 -12.60 25.11 -30.68
CA LYS A 68 -12.31 25.33 -32.10
C LYS A 68 -13.57 25.27 -32.95
N ASN A 69 -14.48 24.34 -32.69
CA ASN A 69 -15.68 24.11 -33.50
C ASN A 69 -16.80 25.11 -33.21
N HIS A 70 -16.80 25.76 -32.05
CA HIS A 70 -17.84 26.70 -31.64
C HIS A 70 -17.31 28.13 -31.62
N ASN A 71 -17.84 28.98 -32.49
CA ASN A 71 -17.43 30.39 -32.58
C ASN A 71 -17.79 31.14 -31.29
N GLU A 72 -18.88 30.77 -30.64
CA GLU A 72 -19.42 31.39 -29.44
C GLU A 72 -18.41 31.37 -28.28
N LEU A 73 -17.58 30.33 -28.18
CA LEU A 73 -16.55 30.19 -27.15
C LEU A 73 -15.27 30.99 -27.45
N ARG A 74 -15.13 31.55 -28.66
CA ARG A 74 -13.94 32.26 -29.14
C ARG A 74 -14.09 33.79 -29.15
N HIS A 75 -15.32 34.27 -29.18
CA HIS A 75 -15.62 35.70 -29.23
C HIS A 75 -15.75 36.28 -27.81
N PRO A 76 -15.62 37.62 -27.66
CA PRO A 76 -16.00 38.30 -26.42
C PRO A 76 -17.40 37.86 -25.96
N PRO A 77 -17.62 37.64 -24.66
CA PRO A 77 -16.84 38.17 -23.53
C PRO A 77 -15.67 37.29 -23.05
N TYR A 78 -15.41 36.14 -23.70
CA TYR A 78 -14.38 35.21 -23.24
C TYR A 78 -12.97 35.64 -23.66
N SER A 79 -11.97 35.19 -22.89
CA SER A 79 -10.58 35.54 -23.16
C SER A 79 -10.11 34.92 -24.49
N PRO A 80 -9.51 35.70 -25.41
CA PRO A 80 -9.01 35.18 -26.69
C PRO A 80 -7.81 34.22 -26.51
N ILE A 81 -7.26 34.13 -25.29
CA ILE A 81 -6.12 33.28 -24.93
C ILE A 81 -6.53 31.81 -24.73
N ILE A 82 -7.82 31.51 -24.56
CA ILE A 82 -8.30 30.15 -24.26
C ILE A 82 -7.87 29.17 -25.36
N LEU A 83 -8.22 29.43 -26.62
CA LEU A 83 -7.88 28.50 -27.71
C LEU A 83 -6.36 28.38 -27.96
N PRO A 84 -5.58 29.48 -28.06
CA PRO A 84 -4.13 29.39 -28.24
C PRO A 84 -3.43 28.63 -27.12
N SER A 85 -3.81 28.86 -25.86
CA SER A 85 -3.16 28.21 -24.72
C SER A 85 -3.42 26.70 -24.68
N LEU A 86 -4.65 26.25 -24.95
CA LEU A 86 -5.00 24.83 -25.02
C LEU A 86 -4.33 24.15 -26.22
N THR A 87 -4.34 24.81 -27.38
CA THR A 87 -3.71 24.28 -28.61
C THR A 87 -2.19 24.16 -28.44
N LEU A 88 -1.54 25.15 -27.83
CA LEU A 88 -0.12 25.11 -27.52
C LEU A 88 0.20 23.97 -26.55
N GLY A 89 -0.63 23.77 -25.52
CA GLY A 89 -0.46 22.69 -24.55
C GLY A 89 -0.47 21.32 -25.23
N VAL A 90 -1.52 21.04 -26.01
CA VAL A 90 -1.64 19.78 -26.75
C VAL A 90 -0.49 19.59 -27.74
N ALA A 91 -0.13 20.62 -28.52
CA ALA A 91 0.96 20.52 -29.49
C ALA A 91 2.30 20.20 -28.81
N MET A 92 2.61 20.86 -27.69
CA MET A 92 3.84 20.61 -26.95
C MET A 92 3.84 19.26 -26.24
N GLU A 93 2.69 18.76 -25.78
CA GLU A 93 2.55 17.40 -25.25
C GLU A 93 2.88 16.35 -26.33
N PHE A 94 2.38 16.51 -27.55
CA PHE A 94 2.70 15.61 -28.67
C PHE A 94 4.18 15.66 -29.05
N ILE A 95 4.77 16.86 -29.07
CA ILE A 95 6.21 17.03 -29.33
C ILE A 95 7.03 16.35 -28.23
N ALA A 96 6.72 16.60 -26.96
CA ALA A 96 7.40 15.98 -25.82
C ALA A 96 7.29 14.45 -25.87
N PHE A 97 6.10 13.92 -26.17
CA PHE A 97 5.89 12.48 -26.29
C PHE A 97 6.69 11.87 -27.45
N GLY A 98 6.55 12.42 -28.66
CA GLY A 98 7.27 11.94 -29.84
C GLY A 98 8.79 12.03 -29.66
N TRP A 99 9.26 13.11 -29.04
CA TRP A 99 10.67 13.30 -28.73
C TRP A 99 11.17 12.31 -27.67
N ASN A 100 10.40 12.04 -26.62
CA ASN A 100 10.75 11.02 -25.63
C ASN A 100 10.88 9.62 -26.27
N VAL A 101 10.01 9.26 -27.21
CA VAL A 101 10.13 8.02 -28.00
C VAL A 101 11.40 8.03 -28.86
N ALA A 102 11.68 9.13 -29.56
CA ALA A 102 12.89 9.28 -30.37
C ALA A 102 14.17 9.20 -29.51
N CYS A 103 14.15 9.80 -28.32
CA CYS A 103 15.25 9.78 -27.36
C CYS A 103 15.60 8.35 -26.92
N VAL A 104 14.62 7.47 -26.74
CA VAL A 104 14.90 6.05 -26.41
C VAL A 104 15.76 5.41 -27.49
N ALA A 105 15.44 5.65 -28.77
CA ALA A 105 16.24 5.13 -29.89
C ALA A 105 17.62 5.81 -29.98
N LEU A 106 17.66 7.15 -29.86
CA LEU A 106 18.88 7.95 -30.01
C LEU A 106 19.88 7.77 -28.87
N THR A 107 19.42 7.44 -27.66
CA THR A 107 20.29 7.26 -26.49
C THR A 107 21.31 6.15 -26.70
N PHE A 108 21.01 5.16 -27.55
CA PHE A 108 21.96 4.10 -27.92
C PHE A 108 22.91 4.49 -29.06
N ALA A 109 22.56 5.50 -29.85
CA ALA A 109 23.28 5.86 -31.07
C ALA A 109 24.22 7.07 -30.88
N VAL A 110 23.88 8.01 -30.00
CA VAL A 110 24.52 9.33 -29.97
C VAL A 110 25.07 9.66 -28.56
N PRO A 111 26.38 9.88 -28.38
CA PRO A 111 26.96 10.23 -27.08
C PRO A 111 26.72 11.69 -26.63
N TRP A 112 25.93 12.46 -27.39
CA TRP A 112 25.78 13.91 -27.24
C TRP A 112 24.53 14.25 -26.42
N HIS A 113 24.61 14.03 -25.11
CA HIS A 113 23.49 14.26 -24.21
C HIS A 113 23.00 15.73 -24.15
N LEU A 114 23.88 16.70 -24.47
CA LEU A 114 23.52 18.11 -24.50
C LEU A 114 22.56 18.43 -25.66
N LEU A 115 22.83 17.90 -26.85
CA LEU A 115 21.95 18.06 -28.01
C LEU A 115 20.59 17.40 -27.77
N LEU A 116 20.57 16.30 -27.00
CA LEU A 116 19.33 15.64 -26.63
C LEU A 116 18.46 16.47 -25.66
N ALA A 117 19.04 17.43 -24.93
CA ALA A 117 18.33 18.26 -23.95
C ALA A 117 17.61 19.47 -24.57
N VAL A 118 17.98 19.88 -25.78
CA VAL A 118 17.43 21.08 -26.42
C VAL A 118 15.93 20.94 -26.70
N PRO A 119 15.44 19.83 -27.29
CA PRO A 119 14.00 19.68 -27.53
C PRO A 119 13.21 19.49 -26.23
N ASP A 120 13.78 18.83 -25.21
CA ASP A 120 13.19 18.73 -23.87
C ASP A 120 12.97 20.14 -23.29
N LEU A 121 13.98 21.03 -23.40
CA LEU A 121 13.89 22.41 -22.93
C LEU A 121 12.85 23.22 -23.71
N PHE A 122 12.78 23.04 -25.04
CA PHE A 122 11.77 23.68 -25.87
C PHE A 122 10.35 23.27 -25.46
N ALA A 123 10.11 21.97 -25.28
CA ALA A 123 8.82 21.45 -24.83
C ALA A 123 8.48 21.96 -23.42
N LEU A 124 9.44 21.96 -22.50
CA LEU A 124 9.27 22.49 -21.14
C LEU A 124 8.81 23.95 -21.15
N VAL A 125 9.46 24.82 -21.92
CA VAL A 125 9.10 26.24 -22.02
C VAL A 125 7.69 26.39 -22.62
N GLY A 126 7.40 25.68 -23.72
CA GLY A 126 6.09 25.74 -24.37
C GLY A 126 4.95 25.27 -23.46
N LEU A 127 5.14 24.16 -22.75
CA LEU A 127 4.17 23.66 -21.77
C LEU A 127 4.00 24.62 -20.60
N SER A 128 5.09 25.22 -20.10
CA SER A 128 5.03 26.18 -18.99
C SER A 128 4.26 27.45 -19.37
N VAL A 129 4.47 27.97 -20.59
CA VAL A 129 3.73 29.13 -21.12
C VAL A 129 2.24 28.79 -21.27
N SER A 130 1.92 27.64 -21.87
CA SER A 130 0.54 27.16 -21.99
C SER A 130 -0.14 27.05 -20.62
N GLN A 131 0.55 26.48 -19.63
CA GLN A 131 0.02 26.32 -18.28
C GLN A 131 -0.19 27.68 -17.59
N ALA A 132 0.78 28.60 -17.69
CA ALA A 132 0.65 29.95 -17.15
C ALA A 132 -0.56 30.70 -17.71
N GLN A 133 -0.84 30.53 -19.01
CA GLN A 133 -2.03 31.07 -19.66
C GLN A 133 -3.31 30.39 -19.17
N GLN A 134 -3.32 29.05 -19.04
CA GLN A 134 -4.49 28.31 -18.55
C GLN A 134 -4.90 28.70 -17.12
N TYR A 135 -3.95 29.09 -16.27
CA TYR A 135 -4.25 29.60 -14.92
C TYR A 135 -5.10 30.88 -14.89
N THR A 136 -5.20 31.61 -16.01
CA THR A 136 -6.02 32.83 -16.08
C THR A 136 -7.52 32.55 -16.20
N PHE A 137 -7.90 31.40 -16.78
CA PHE A 137 -9.29 31.02 -17.02
C PHE A 137 -9.69 29.68 -16.42
N THR A 138 -8.76 28.93 -15.82
CA THR A 138 -9.04 27.68 -15.09
C THR A 138 -8.99 27.94 -13.58
N PRO A 139 -9.96 27.45 -12.78
CA PRO A 139 -9.91 27.62 -11.35
C PRO A 139 -8.69 26.92 -10.73
N ARG A 140 -8.15 27.49 -9.65
CA ARG A 140 -6.97 26.94 -8.96
C ARG A 140 -7.25 25.67 -8.16
N SER A 141 -8.52 25.39 -7.86
CA SER A 141 -8.92 24.24 -7.06
C SER A 141 -10.15 23.54 -7.63
N ASN A 142 -10.19 22.21 -7.53
CA ASN A 142 -11.35 21.43 -7.96
C ASN A 142 -12.62 21.77 -7.15
N SER A 143 -12.49 22.22 -5.90
CA SER A 143 -13.63 22.67 -5.10
C SER A 143 -14.31 23.91 -5.67
N THR A 144 -13.56 24.77 -6.38
CA THR A 144 -14.12 25.95 -7.06
C THR A 144 -15.02 25.55 -8.25
N CYS A 145 -14.91 24.32 -8.76
CA CYS A 145 -15.84 23.83 -9.78
C CYS A 145 -17.26 23.63 -9.21
N VAL A 146 -17.44 23.56 -7.88
CA VAL A 146 -18.78 23.56 -7.29
C VAL A 146 -19.35 24.98 -7.33
N GLY A 147 -20.37 25.18 -8.17
CA GLY A 147 -20.95 26.52 -8.37
C GLY A 147 -20.21 27.35 -9.42
N ILE A 148 -19.51 26.69 -10.36
CA ILE A 148 -18.72 27.37 -11.38
C ILE A 148 -19.54 28.34 -12.23
N ALA A 149 -20.87 28.17 -12.32
CA ALA A 149 -21.77 29.11 -13.01
C ALA A 149 -21.70 30.56 -12.50
N LYS A 150 -21.22 30.78 -11.27
CA LYS A 150 -21.03 32.12 -10.69
C LYS A 150 -19.59 32.66 -10.84
N TRP A 151 -18.69 31.88 -11.42
CA TRP A 151 -17.28 32.23 -11.55
C TRP A 151 -17.00 32.92 -12.87
N GLN A 152 -16.26 34.04 -12.86
CA GLN A 152 -15.96 34.85 -14.04
C GLN A 152 -17.20 35.12 -14.92
N VAL A 153 -18.28 35.60 -14.30
CA VAL A 153 -19.49 36.00 -15.03
C VAL A 153 -19.16 37.29 -15.81
N PRO A 154 -19.42 37.32 -17.12
CA PRO A 154 -19.33 38.53 -17.93
C PRO A 154 -20.14 39.71 -17.35
N PRO A 155 -19.71 40.97 -17.55
CA PRO A 155 -20.36 42.16 -16.99
C PRO A 155 -21.77 42.41 -17.55
N ASP A 156 -22.09 41.87 -18.71
CA ASP A 156 -23.41 41.90 -19.34
C ASP A 156 -24.42 40.92 -18.71
N GLY A 157 -23.99 40.11 -17.73
CA GLY A 157 -24.80 39.08 -17.10
C GLY A 157 -24.99 37.83 -17.97
N GLY A 158 -24.26 37.71 -19.08
CA GLY A 158 -24.29 36.54 -19.95
C GLY A 158 -23.78 35.25 -19.27
N PRO A 159 -23.97 34.08 -19.89
CA PRO A 159 -23.44 32.82 -19.38
C PRO A 159 -21.90 32.87 -19.40
N ASN A 160 -21.26 32.37 -18.33
CA ASN A 160 -19.81 32.22 -18.34
C ASN A 160 -19.35 31.10 -19.27
N PHE A 161 -18.04 31.00 -19.49
CA PHE A 161 -17.42 30.03 -20.40
C PHE A 161 -17.87 28.59 -20.12
N TYR A 162 -17.92 28.18 -18.85
CA TYR A 162 -18.27 26.81 -18.46
C TYR A 162 -19.73 26.48 -18.67
N VAL A 163 -20.63 27.45 -18.44
CA VAL A 163 -22.06 27.30 -18.70
C VAL A 163 -22.31 27.19 -20.20
N MET A 164 -21.66 28.03 -21.00
CA MET A 164 -21.79 27.98 -22.45
C MET A 164 -21.23 26.68 -23.04
N ALA A 165 -20.03 26.28 -22.60
CA ALA A 165 -19.41 25.02 -23.04
C ALA A 165 -20.25 23.80 -22.64
N ALA A 166 -20.85 23.80 -21.44
CA ALA A 166 -21.75 22.76 -20.97
C ALA A 166 -23.02 22.66 -21.81
N ASN A 167 -23.63 23.80 -22.16
CA ASN A 167 -24.80 23.83 -23.04
C ASN A 167 -24.51 23.23 -24.42
N LEU A 168 -23.33 23.52 -24.99
CA LEU A 168 -22.92 22.99 -26.30
C LEU A 168 -22.59 21.48 -26.27
N THR A 169 -22.18 20.96 -25.12
CA THR A 169 -21.82 19.53 -24.95
C THR A 169 -22.94 18.68 -24.36
N ASN A 170 -24.10 19.28 -24.03
CA ASN A 170 -25.17 18.65 -23.24
C ASN A 170 -24.66 18.06 -21.91
N ASP A 171 -23.75 18.78 -21.27
CA ASP A 171 -23.05 18.35 -20.06
C ASP A 171 -23.34 19.32 -18.90
N THR A 172 -22.78 19.07 -17.71
CA THR A 172 -22.91 20.04 -16.60
C THR A 172 -21.72 21.00 -16.55
N PRO A 173 -21.90 22.28 -16.16
CA PRO A 173 -20.79 23.22 -16.02
C PRO A 173 -19.70 22.72 -15.07
N ASN A 174 -20.11 22.05 -13.99
CA ASN A 174 -19.20 21.45 -13.01
C ASN A 174 -18.36 20.32 -13.64
N HIS A 175 -18.95 19.52 -14.54
CA HIS A 175 -18.23 18.46 -15.25
C HIS A 175 -17.17 19.05 -16.18
N VAL A 176 -17.55 19.98 -17.06
CA VAL A 176 -16.62 20.68 -17.98
C VAL A 176 -15.47 21.33 -17.20
N CYS A 177 -15.79 22.02 -16.09
CA CYS A 177 -14.78 22.59 -15.20
C CYS A 177 -13.83 21.54 -14.62
N SER A 178 -14.36 20.43 -14.11
CA SER A 178 -13.55 19.38 -13.49
C SER A 178 -12.63 18.69 -14.51
N THR A 179 -13.10 18.54 -15.75
CA THR A 179 -12.33 17.97 -16.86
C THR A 179 -11.19 18.90 -17.24
N LEU A 180 -11.46 20.19 -17.44
CA LEU A 180 -10.42 21.19 -17.74
C LEU A 180 -9.40 21.33 -16.59
N TYR A 181 -9.88 21.36 -15.35
CA TYR A 181 -9.01 21.40 -14.17
C TYR A 181 -8.11 20.16 -14.09
N SER A 182 -8.67 18.97 -14.32
CA SER A 182 -7.89 17.73 -14.33
C SER A 182 -6.83 17.74 -15.44
N ALA A 183 -7.18 18.23 -16.64
CA ALA A 183 -6.24 18.38 -17.76
C ALA A 183 -5.08 19.31 -17.38
N MET A 184 -5.37 20.48 -16.81
CA MET A 184 -4.35 21.44 -16.34
C MET A 184 -3.43 20.83 -15.27
N VAL A 185 -3.97 20.05 -14.32
CA VAL A 185 -3.15 19.37 -13.29
C VAL A 185 -2.24 18.32 -13.92
N TRP A 186 -2.73 17.54 -14.89
CA TRP A 186 -1.88 16.58 -15.60
C TRP A 186 -0.78 17.27 -16.40
N GLN A 187 -1.08 18.38 -17.08
CA GLN A 187 -0.08 19.18 -17.76
C GLN A 187 0.98 19.73 -16.79
N ALA A 188 0.58 20.17 -15.59
CA ALA A 188 1.52 20.58 -14.54
C ALA A 188 2.50 19.45 -14.15
N VAL A 189 2.00 18.22 -14.07
CA VAL A 189 2.82 17.04 -13.81
C VAL A 189 3.78 16.80 -14.97
N VAL A 190 3.36 16.96 -16.23
CA VAL A 190 4.25 16.84 -17.39
C VAL A 190 5.34 17.92 -17.37
N VAL A 191 4.99 19.18 -17.10
CA VAL A 191 5.95 20.30 -16.95
C VAL A 191 7.00 19.99 -15.90
N PHE A 192 6.59 19.50 -14.72
CA PHE A 192 7.54 19.15 -13.66
C PHE A 192 8.51 18.04 -14.11
N HIS A 193 8.01 17.03 -14.82
CA HIS A 193 8.84 15.93 -15.29
C HIS A 193 9.80 16.34 -16.40
N GLU A 194 9.35 17.10 -17.40
CA GLU A 194 10.21 17.66 -18.43
C GLU A 194 11.29 18.57 -17.80
N GLY A 195 10.91 19.35 -16.78
CA GLY A 195 11.84 20.13 -15.97
C GLY A 195 12.94 19.28 -15.34
N LEU A 196 12.57 18.14 -14.76
CA LEU A 196 13.52 17.20 -14.18
C LEU A 196 14.44 16.57 -15.24
N ILE A 197 13.91 16.23 -16.42
CA ILE A 197 14.68 15.64 -17.52
C ILE A 197 15.73 16.64 -18.03
N VAL A 198 15.30 17.87 -18.35
CA VAL A 198 16.20 18.96 -18.80
C VAL A 198 17.28 19.22 -17.76
N PHE A 199 16.88 19.33 -16.50
CA PHE A 199 17.79 19.58 -15.40
C PHE A 199 18.84 18.46 -15.25
N LEU A 200 18.42 17.19 -15.32
CA LEU A 200 19.34 16.06 -15.32
C LEU A 200 20.26 16.07 -16.55
N ALA A 201 19.75 16.38 -17.72
CA ALA A 201 20.56 16.44 -18.93
C ALA A 201 21.64 17.52 -18.86
N LEU A 202 21.29 18.72 -18.38
CA LEU A 202 22.22 19.84 -18.18
C LEU A 202 23.30 19.49 -17.15
N THR A 203 22.91 18.93 -15.99
CA THR A 203 23.88 18.54 -14.94
C THR A 203 24.83 17.43 -15.37
N LEU A 204 24.44 16.58 -16.32
CA LEU A 204 25.29 15.55 -16.89
C LEU A 204 26.20 16.05 -18.00
N ALA A 205 25.76 17.06 -18.75
CA ALA A 205 26.53 17.66 -19.84
C ALA A 205 27.70 18.52 -19.32
N LEU A 206 27.59 19.08 -18.11
CA LEU A 206 28.65 19.91 -17.54
C LEU A 206 29.91 19.08 -17.22
N PRO A 207 31.11 19.48 -17.69
CA PRO A 207 32.35 18.75 -17.46
C PRO A 207 32.71 18.73 -15.96
N LYS A 208 33.16 17.56 -15.47
CA LYS A 208 33.48 17.30 -14.04
C LYS A 208 34.46 18.30 -13.42
N ARG A 209 35.30 18.96 -14.23
CA ARG A 209 36.45 19.75 -13.74
C ARG A 209 36.09 21.10 -13.10
N HIS A 210 34.90 21.64 -13.33
CA HIS A 210 34.57 22.99 -12.86
C HIS A 210 33.56 23.08 -11.71
N CYS A 211 33.18 21.97 -11.08
CA CYS A 211 31.95 21.97 -10.28
C CYS A 211 31.94 20.98 -9.10
N LEU A 212 32.85 21.19 -8.14
CA LEU A 212 32.85 20.48 -6.85
C LEU A 212 31.50 20.63 -6.11
N HIS A 213 30.89 21.83 -6.11
CA HIS A 213 29.56 22.08 -5.54
C HIS A 213 28.43 21.31 -6.25
N LEU A 214 28.50 21.22 -7.57
CA LEU A 214 27.50 20.54 -8.39
C LEU A 214 27.56 19.01 -8.22
N SER A 215 28.70 18.47 -7.78
CA SER A 215 28.82 17.05 -7.42
C SER A 215 28.05 16.68 -6.14
N GLN A 216 27.98 17.60 -5.17
CA GLN A 216 27.14 17.43 -3.98
C GLN A 216 25.66 17.59 -4.33
N LEU A 217 25.33 18.63 -5.10
CA LEU A 217 23.99 18.83 -5.63
C LEU A 217 23.50 17.57 -6.36
N ARG A 218 24.32 17.03 -7.28
CA ARG A 218 24.02 15.80 -8.03
C ARG A 218 23.74 14.61 -7.12
N ARG A 219 24.47 14.43 -6.01
CA ARG A 219 24.19 13.36 -5.03
C ARG A 219 22.89 13.60 -4.27
N THR A 220 22.61 14.83 -3.87
CA THR A 220 21.37 15.21 -3.16
C THR A 220 20.15 15.02 -4.06
N ILE A 221 20.23 15.46 -5.31
CA ILE A 221 19.18 15.25 -6.31
C ILE A 221 18.97 13.77 -6.56
N PHE A 222 20.02 12.96 -6.65
CA PHE A 222 19.86 11.52 -6.84
C PHE A 222 19.12 10.89 -5.66
N ARG A 223 19.47 11.27 -4.43
CA ARG A 223 18.74 10.82 -3.22
C ARG A 223 17.27 11.23 -3.28
N LEU A 224 16.99 12.49 -3.63
CA LEU A 224 15.62 12.98 -3.78
C LEU A 224 14.87 12.26 -4.92
N ALA A 225 15.49 12.10 -6.09
CA ALA A 225 14.90 11.41 -7.24
C ALA A 225 14.70 9.91 -7.01
N THR A 226 15.41 9.28 -6.07
CA THR A 226 15.13 7.90 -5.62
C THR A 226 14.07 7.82 -4.52
N LEU A 227 13.86 8.91 -3.77
CA LEU A 227 12.83 9.01 -2.72
C LEU A 227 11.45 9.39 -3.30
N VAL A 228 11.44 10.28 -4.29
CA VAL A 228 10.21 10.78 -4.94
C VAL A 228 9.37 9.65 -5.55
N PRO A 229 9.90 8.66 -6.28
CA PRO A 229 9.10 7.54 -6.77
C PRO A 229 8.50 6.73 -5.64
N ARG A 230 9.21 6.54 -4.53
CA ARG A 230 8.72 5.74 -3.40
C ARG A 230 7.55 6.44 -2.69
N GLU A 231 7.70 7.73 -2.44
CA GLU A 231 6.64 8.55 -1.84
C GLU A 231 5.50 8.82 -2.82
N CYS A 232 5.77 9.09 -4.10
CA CYS A 232 4.73 9.25 -5.12
C CYS A 232 3.98 7.95 -5.40
N ILE A 233 4.65 6.78 -5.44
CA ILE A 233 3.98 5.48 -5.53
C ILE A 233 3.12 5.23 -4.30
N TYR A 234 3.61 5.60 -3.11
CA TYR A 234 2.83 5.53 -1.88
C TYR A 234 1.62 6.47 -1.91
N MET A 235 1.80 7.71 -2.38
CA MET A 235 0.75 8.73 -2.47
C MET A 235 -0.28 8.39 -3.55
N ILE A 236 0.14 7.87 -4.71
CA ILE A 236 -0.74 7.33 -5.76
C ILE A 236 -1.50 6.11 -5.23
N SER A 237 -0.83 5.20 -4.53
CA SER A 237 -1.47 4.02 -3.91
C SER A 237 -2.48 4.46 -2.84
N TYR A 238 -2.14 5.45 -2.02
CA TYR A 238 -3.00 6.03 -1.00
C TYR A 238 -4.19 6.78 -1.61
N LEU A 239 -3.99 7.56 -2.67
CA LEU A 239 -5.06 8.24 -3.39
C LEU A 239 -5.96 7.24 -4.11
N ASN A 240 -5.41 6.16 -4.67
CA ASN A 240 -6.18 5.08 -5.27
C ASN A 240 -6.99 4.30 -4.21
N GLU A 241 -6.41 4.01 -3.05
CA GLU A 241 -7.08 3.43 -1.87
C GLU A 241 -8.21 4.34 -1.39
N LYS A 242 -7.95 5.64 -1.23
CA LYS A 242 -8.93 6.65 -0.80
C LYS A 242 -10.04 6.81 -1.84
N ARG A 243 -9.71 6.80 -3.14
CA ARG A 243 -10.67 6.83 -4.25
C ARG A 243 -11.50 5.55 -4.26
N ARG A 244 -10.91 4.37 -4.07
CA ARG A 244 -11.65 3.11 -3.89
C ARG A 244 -12.61 3.18 -2.72
N ARG A 245 -12.21 3.77 -1.58
CA ARG A 245 -13.09 3.97 -0.42
C ARG A 245 -14.22 4.97 -0.70
N ILE A 246 -13.95 6.07 -1.40
CA ILE A 246 -14.97 7.03 -1.80
C ILE A 246 -15.93 6.41 -2.83
N SER A 247 -15.42 5.68 -3.83
CA SER A 247 -16.23 4.94 -4.79
C SER A 247 -17.03 3.81 -4.13
N ALA A 248 -16.47 3.14 -3.13
CA ALA A 248 -17.19 2.15 -2.33
C ALA A 248 -18.27 2.80 -1.45
N ARG A 249 -18.02 3.99 -0.89
CA ARG A 249 -19.02 4.79 -0.16
C ARG A 249 -20.10 5.34 -1.09
N LYS A 250 -19.75 5.80 -2.29
CA LYS A 250 -20.73 6.19 -3.32
C LYS A 250 -21.57 5.01 -3.74
N ARG A 251 -20.97 3.86 -4.07
CA ARG A 251 -21.71 2.62 -4.36
C ARG A 251 -22.55 2.16 -3.17
N SER A 252 -22.08 2.31 -1.94
CA SER A 252 -22.84 2.00 -0.72
C SER A 252 -24.03 2.94 -0.54
N ASN A 253 -23.85 4.24 -0.74
CA ASN A 253 -24.93 5.22 -0.60
C ASN A 253 -25.94 5.14 -1.74
N GLU A 254 -25.48 4.91 -2.97
CA GLU A 254 -26.30 4.66 -4.15
C GLU A 254 -27.04 3.31 -4.00
N HIS A 255 -26.42 2.30 -3.37
CA HIS A 255 -27.14 1.10 -2.97
C HIS A 255 -28.17 1.42 -1.89
N ILE A 256 -27.83 2.15 -0.82
CA ILE A 256 -28.76 2.49 0.29
C ILE A 256 -29.97 3.30 -0.23
N GLU A 257 -29.76 4.22 -1.17
CA GLU A 257 -30.83 5.04 -1.77
C GLU A 257 -31.70 4.21 -2.73
N LEU A 258 -31.11 3.29 -3.50
CA LEU A 258 -31.87 2.27 -4.25
C LEU A 258 -32.49 1.19 -3.36
N THR A 259 -32.00 0.98 -2.13
CA THR A 259 -32.54 -0.03 -1.20
C THR A 259 -33.75 0.54 -0.45
N CYS A 260 -33.74 1.83 -0.06
CA CYS A 260 -34.91 2.48 0.54
C CYS A 260 -36.08 2.68 -0.42
N LEU A 261 -35.84 2.91 -1.72
CA LEU A 261 -36.92 3.00 -2.72
C LEU A 261 -37.43 1.64 -3.20
N ARG A 262 -36.75 0.55 -2.83
CA ARG A 262 -37.10 -0.83 -3.20
C ARG A 262 -37.62 -1.66 -2.03
N ASP A 263 -37.84 -1.04 -0.87
CA ASP A 263 -38.29 -1.70 0.38
C ASP A 263 -39.82 -1.85 0.50
N ARG A 264 -40.55 -1.87 -0.63
CA ARG A 264 -41.99 -2.23 -0.66
C ARG A 264 -42.33 -3.45 -1.50
N ARG A 265 -41.38 -4.03 -2.24
CA ARG A 265 -41.61 -5.29 -2.99
C ARG A 265 -40.31 -6.08 -3.10
N GLN A 266 -40.38 -7.35 -2.71
CA GLN A 266 -39.41 -8.44 -2.95
C GLN A 266 -38.37 -8.71 -1.85
N GLU A 267 -38.85 -9.35 -0.78
CA GLU A 267 -38.71 -10.80 -0.60
C GLU A 267 -37.38 -11.41 -1.10
N TYR A 268 -36.51 -11.66 -0.12
CA TYR A 268 -35.32 -12.50 -0.07
C TYR A 268 -35.10 -13.46 -1.26
N THR A 269 -34.05 -13.22 -2.06
CA THR A 269 -33.13 -14.25 -2.63
C THR A 269 -32.15 -13.60 -3.63
N CYS A 270 -31.10 -12.94 -3.12
CA CYS A 270 -29.96 -12.59 -3.97
C CYS A 270 -28.98 -13.78 -3.99
N ARG A 271 -29.05 -14.55 -5.08
CA ARG A 271 -28.19 -15.67 -5.52
C ARG A 271 -26.98 -16.01 -4.61
N LEU A 272 -27.20 -16.93 -3.67
CA LEU A 272 -26.14 -17.83 -3.19
C LEU A 272 -25.74 -18.74 -4.34
N SER A 273 -24.56 -18.55 -4.92
CA SER A 273 -24.20 -19.20 -6.20
C SER A 273 -23.61 -20.60 -6.03
N THR A 274 -23.33 -21.04 -4.80
CA THR A 274 -22.88 -22.42 -4.54
C THR A 274 -23.88 -23.17 -3.66
N LYS A 275 -24.15 -24.44 -4.00
CA LYS A 275 -25.01 -25.33 -3.18
C LYS A 275 -24.55 -25.40 -1.72
N MET A 276 -23.24 -25.30 -1.48
CA MET A 276 -22.63 -25.27 -0.15
C MET A 276 -23.06 -24.05 0.66
N GLU A 277 -23.05 -22.85 0.07
CA GLU A 277 -23.50 -21.64 0.77
C GLU A 277 -24.97 -21.77 1.17
N GLN A 278 -25.80 -22.38 0.31
CA GLN A 278 -27.24 -22.53 0.59
C GLN A 278 -27.47 -23.45 1.79
N VAL A 279 -26.68 -24.53 1.88
CA VAL A 279 -26.68 -25.43 3.04
C VAL A 279 -26.16 -24.72 4.29
N LEU A 280 -25.06 -23.97 4.20
CA LEU A 280 -24.48 -23.27 5.36
C LEU A 280 -25.32 -22.07 5.84
N ALA A 281 -26.15 -21.50 4.96
CA ALA A 281 -27.10 -20.44 5.32
C ALA A 281 -28.25 -20.96 6.20
N LEU A 282 -28.58 -22.25 6.11
CA LEU A 282 -29.52 -22.89 7.03
C LEU A 282 -28.81 -23.18 8.35
N GLU A 283 -29.21 -22.47 9.40
CA GLU A 283 -28.55 -22.59 10.70
C GLU A 283 -28.55 -24.02 11.25
N GLU A 284 -29.64 -24.75 11.08
CA GLU A 284 -29.76 -26.14 11.52
C GLU A 284 -28.77 -27.06 10.81
N ALA A 285 -28.62 -26.90 9.49
CA ALA A 285 -27.66 -27.66 8.70
C ALA A 285 -26.21 -27.34 9.11
N LEU A 286 -25.89 -26.07 9.38
CA LEU A 286 -24.59 -25.68 9.92
C LEU A 286 -24.34 -26.31 11.31
N LEU A 287 -25.36 -26.45 12.16
CA LEU A 287 -25.21 -27.09 13.46
C LEU A 287 -24.99 -28.61 13.35
N VAL A 288 -25.63 -29.28 12.40
CA VAL A 288 -25.39 -30.71 12.10
C VAL A 288 -23.98 -30.93 11.55
N ILE A 289 -23.51 -30.04 10.66
CA ILE A 289 -22.11 -30.08 10.18
C ILE A 289 -21.15 -29.81 11.35
N ALA A 290 -21.48 -28.84 12.20
CA ALA A 290 -20.66 -28.47 13.35
C ALA A 290 -20.55 -29.60 14.38
N SER A 291 -21.56 -30.45 14.57
CA SER A 291 -21.47 -31.57 15.53
C SER A 291 -20.45 -32.61 15.12
N GLU A 292 -20.20 -32.77 13.83
CA GLU A 292 -19.23 -33.72 13.28
C GLU A 292 -17.81 -33.14 13.11
N LEU A 293 -17.64 -31.83 13.30
CA LEU A 293 -16.36 -31.13 13.12
C LEU A 293 -15.76 -30.67 14.45
N HIS A 294 -14.42 -30.61 14.51
CA HIS A 294 -13.77 -29.87 15.58
C HIS A 294 -14.01 -28.37 15.39
N TYR A 295 -14.07 -27.62 16.49
CA TYR A 295 -14.24 -26.17 16.42
C TYR A 295 -13.13 -25.48 15.58
N GLN A 296 -11.92 -26.06 15.53
CA GLN A 296 -10.83 -25.56 14.71
C GLN A 296 -11.06 -25.78 13.21
N ASP A 297 -11.78 -26.84 12.82
CA ASP A 297 -12.14 -27.09 11.43
C ASP A 297 -13.20 -26.11 10.93
N LEU A 298 -14.12 -25.68 11.80
CA LEU A 298 -15.04 -24.57 11.49
C LEU A 298 -14.31 -23.24 11.28
N ILE A 299 -13.25 -22.97 12.06
CA ILE A 299 -12.39 -21.79 11.83
C ILE A 299 -11.73 -21.90 10.45
N ARG A 300 -11.15 -23.05 10.11
CA ARG A 300 -10.51 -23.27 8.79
C ARG A 300 -11.52 -23.15 7.65
N LEU A 301 -12.73 -23.68 7.82
CA LEU A 301 -13.82 -23.54 6.86
C LEU A 301 -14.15 -22.07 6.60
N SER A 302 -14.20 -21.24 7.65
CA SER A 302 -14.43 -19.79 7.53
C SER A 302 -13.31 -19.00 6.83
N TRP A 303 -12.17 -19.64 6.57
CA TRP A 303 -11.06 -19.01 5.85
C TRP A 303 -11.12 -19.26 4.34
N THR A 304 -11.92 -20.23 3.89
CA THR A 304 -12.02 -20.61 2.47
C THR A 304 -12.59 -19.48 1.59
N SER A 305 -13.57 -18.72 2.09
CA SER A 305 -14.11 -17.56 1.39
C SER A 305 -14.71 -16.54 2.37
N LYS A 306 -14.85 -15.28 1.91
CA LYS A 306 -15.51 -14.22 2.69
C LYS A 306 -17.00 -14.53 2.91
N SER A 307 -17.67 -15.10 1.91
CA SER A 307 -19.08 -15.49 1.99
C SER A 307 -19.30 -16.57 3.05
N ILE A 308 -18.50 -17.65 3.02
CA ILE A 308 -18.55 -18.72 4.02
C ILE A 308 -18.22 -18.19 5.42
N ARG A 309 -17.30 -17.21 5.54
CA ARG A 309 -17.01 -16.56 6.83
C ARG A 309 -18.24 -15.87 7.41
N GLU A 310 -18.98 -15.10 6.61
CA GLU A 310 -20.18 -14.41 7.09
C GLU A 310 -21.31 -15.39 7.42
N LEU A 311 -21.40 -16.53 6.72
CA LEU A 311 -22.38 -17.58 7.04
C LEU A 311 -22.04 -18.32 8.35
N VAL A 312 -20.76 -18.65 8.58
CA VAL A 312 -20.31 -19.38 9.78
C VAL A 312 -20.15 -18.46 11.00
N PHE A 313 -19.62 -17.25 10.80
CA PHE A 313 -19.30 -16.25 11.82
C PHE A 313 -19.76 -14.84 11.40
N PRO A 314 -21.08 -14.58 11.38
CA PRO A 314 -21.62 -13.28 10.98
C PRO A 314 -21.14 -12.18 11.92
N ALA A 315 -20.71 -11.04 11.36
CA ALA A 315 -20.17 -9.93 12.16
C ALA A 315 -21.15 -9.40 13.22
N GLY A 316 -22.46 -9.35 12.89
CA GLY A 316 -23.50 -8.86 13.78
C GLY A 316 -23.79 -9.77 14.97
N ASP A 317 -23.53 -11.08 14.86
CA ASP A 317 -23.83 -12.06 15.91
C ASP A 317 -22.63 -12.96 16.27
N LEU A 318 -21.41 -12.43 16.10
CA LEU A 318 -20.19 -13.20 16.32
C LEU A 318 -20.13 -13.80 17.73
N LYS A 319 -20.62 -13.08 18.74
CA LYS A 319 -20.54 -13.48 20.15
C LYS A 319 -21.47 -14.65 20.48
N MET A 320 -22.75 -14.61 20.07
CA MET A 320 -23.68 -15.72 20.36
C MET A 320 -23.39 -16.91 19.45
N ARG A 321 -23.14 -16.66 18.15
CA ARG A 321 -22.81 -17.72 17.18
C ARG A 321 -21.60 -18.52 17.61
N LYS A 322 -20.52 -17.86 18.03
CA LYS A 322 -19.31 -18.51 18.57
C LYS A 322 -19.62 -19.38 19.79
N LYS A 323 -20.46 -18.90 20.72
CA LYS A 323 -20.86 -19.67 21.91
C LYS A 323 -21.73 -20.88 21.54
N LYS A 324 -22.61 -20.76 20.53
CA LYS A 324 -23.49 -21.83 20.04
C LYS A 324 -22.70 -22.90 19.29
N LEU A 325 -21.88 -22.52 18.32
CA LEU A 325 -21.03 -23.45 17.57
C LEU A 325 -20.07 -24.21 18.49
N ARG A 326 -19.45 -23.53 19.46
CA ARG A 326 -18.62 -24.19 20.48
C ARG A 326 -19.39 -25.25 21.26
N ARG A 327 -20.67 -25.02 21.59
CA ARG A 327 -21.48 -25.99 22.33
C ARG A 327 -21.79 -27.25 21.53
N VAL A 328 -22.00 -27.09 20.22
CA VAL A 328 -22.41 -28.19 19.34
C VAL A 328 -21.22 -28.96 18.78
N THR A 329 -20.06 -28.32 18.60
CA THR A 329 -18.84 -29.02 18.18
C THR A 329 -18.39 -30.02 19.24
N CYS A 330 -18.17 -31.27 18.79
CA CYS A 330 -17.79 -32.46 19.53
C CYS A 330 -18.90 -33.13 20.36
N VAL A 331 -19.19 -34.38 19.99
CA VAL A 331 -20.34 -35.18 20.45
C VAL A 331 -20.18 -35.71 21.89
N HIS A 332 -18.97 -35.79 22.44
CA HIS A 332 -18.71 -36.38 23.77
C HIS A 332 -17.65 -35.61 24.57
N ASN A 333 -17.92 -35.39 25.87
CA ASN A 333 -17.06 -34.79 26.90
C ASN A 333 -16.01 -33.79 26.37
N THR A 334 -16.45 -32.55 26.15
CA THR A 334 -15.55 -31.47 25.76
C THR A 334 -15.02 -30.75 26.99
N LEU A 335 -13.70 -30.77 27.15
CA LEU A 335 -13.03 -29.87 28.09
C LEU A 335 -12.45 -28.71 27.31
N THR A 336 -12.55 -27.51 27.85
CA THR A 336 -11.69 -26.41 27.39
C THR A 336 -10.33 -26.59 28.05
N CYS A 337 -9.24 -26.59 27.27
CA CYS A 337 -7.90 -26.51 27.85
C CYS A 337 -7.84 -25.25 28.72
N TRP A 338 -7.58 -25.39 30.02
CA TRP A 338 -7.64 -24.25 30.94
C TRP A 338 -6.64 -23.15 30.58
N ASN A 339 -5.54 -23.55 29.94
CA ASN A 339 -4.45 -22.65 29.57
C ASN A 339 -4.72 -21.86 28.27
N CYS A 340 -5.07 -22.54 27.16
CA CYS A 340 -5.28 -21.87 25.86
C CYS A 340 -6.76 -21.65 25.48
N ASN A 341 -7.69 -22.17 26.30
CA ASN A 341 -9.13 -22.09 26.14
C ASN A 341 -9.67 -22.65 24.79
N ILE A 342 -8.91 -23.57 24.20
CA ILE A 342 -9.30 -24.35 23.03
C ILE A 342 -10.09 -25.58 23.52
N LYS A 343 -11.21 -25.90 22.87
CA LYS A 343 -11.96 -27.13 23.18
C LYS A 343 -11.16 -28.35 22.71
N VAL A 344 -10.89 -29.26 23.63
CA VAL A 344 -10.28 -30.56 23.39
C VAL A 344 -11.37 -31.60 23.51
N CYS A 345 -11.46 -32.50 22.54
CA CYS A 345 -12.49 -33.52 22.48
C CYS A 345 -11.85 -34.83 22.95
N LEU A 346 -12.19 -35.27 24.17
CA LEU A 346 -11.54 -36.42 24.80
C LEU A 346 -11.86 -37.76 24.11
N GLY A 347 -12.92 -37.81 23.31
CA GLY A 347 -13.51 -39.06 22.80
C GLY A 347 -13.12 -39.48 21.37
N ARG A 348 -12.33 -38.69 20.63
CA ARG A 348 -11.74 -39.15 19.36
C ARG A 348 -10.24 -39.08 19.49
N THR A 349 -9.60 -40.19 19.86
CA THR A 349 -8.20 -40.40 19.48
C THR A 349 -8.17 -40.49 17.97
N ASP A 350 -8.09 -39.34 17.32
CA ASP A 350 -7.78 -39.25 15.90
C ASP A 350 -6.40 -39.91 15.71
N PRO A 351 -6.30 -41.04 14.99
CA PRO A 351 -5.04 -41.78 14.83
C PRO A 351 -3.97 -40.96 14.09
N TYR A 352 -4.32 -39.80 13.53
CA TYR A 352 -3.39 -38.90 12.84
C TYR A 352 -2.93 -37.70 13.69
N LEU A 353 -3.55 -37.44 14.85
CA LEU A 353 -3.08 -36.43 15.81
C LEU A 353 -2.20 -37.11 16.85
N ASN A 354 -0.90 -36.81 16.79
CA ASN A 354 0.06 -37.24 17.80
C ASN A 354 -0.50 -36.89 19.20
N PRO A 355 -0.62 -37.83 20.16
CA PRO A 355 -1.19 -37.58 21.49
C PRO A 355 -0.57 -36.38 22.22
N GLN A 356 0.63 -35.97 21.82
CA GLN A 356 1.34 -34.79 22.32
C GLN A 356 0.81 -33.43 21.79
N GLN A 357 -0.04 -33.40 20.76
CA GLN A 357 -0.60 -32.16 20.18
C GLN A 357 -2.00 -31.81 20.71
N GLY A 358 -2.66 -32.73 21.41
CA GLY A 358 -3.73 -32.35 22.35
C GLY A 358 -3.11 -31.61 23.53
N CYS A 359 -3.74 -30.55 24.04
CA CYS A 359 -3.31 -29.94 25.31
C CYS A 359 -3.23 -31.06 26.36
N ALA A 360 -2.02 -31.46 26.78
CA ALA A 360 -1.83 -32.48 27.84
C ALA A 360 -2.50 -32.08 29.17
N HIS A 361 -2.93 -30.82 29.26
CA HIS A 361 -3.59 -30.21 30.39
C HIS A 361 -5.05 -29.88 30.09
N ALA A 362 -5.79 -30.75 29.39
CA ALA A 362 -7.24 -30.71 29.48
C ALA A 362 -7.61 -30.74 30.98
N LEU A 363 -8.56 -29.91 31.41
CA LEU A 363 -8.98 -29.88 32.83
C LEU A 363 -9.20 -31.32 33.30
N PRO A 364 -8.46 -31.84 34.30
CA PRO A 364 -8.81 -33.15 34.84
C PRO A 364 -10.28 -33.10 35.24
N GLU A 365 -11.01 -34.21 35.06
CA GLU A 365 -12.43 -34.25 35.43
C GLU A 365 -12.63 -33.61 36.81
N PRO A 366 -13.70 -32.83 37.02
CA PRO A 366 -13.88 -32.05 38.26
C PRO A 366 -13.80 -32.88 39.55
N SER A 367 -13.92 -34.21 39.46
CA SER A 367 -13.67 -35.19 40.52
C SER A 367 -12.21 -35.27 41.01
N ALA A 368 -11.21 -34.89 40.22
CA ALA A 368 -9.79 -34.91 40.60
C ALA A 368 -9.25 -33.57 41.17
N LEU A 369 -10.10 -32.55 41.28
CA LEU A 369 -9.73 -31.19 41.71
C LEU A 369 -9.91 -30.92 43.22
N SER A 370 -10.21 -31.94 44.05
CA SER A 370 -10.42 -31.73 45.50
C SER A 370 -9.17 -31.27 46.26
N GLY A 371 -7.97 -31.37 45.67
CA GLY A 371 -6.70 -30.92 46.27
C GLY A 371 -6.26 -29.47 45.96
N TYR A 372 -6.87 -28.80 44.97
CA TYR A 372 -6.44 -27.48 44.49
C TYR A 372 -7.52 -26.39 44.61
N GLY A 373 -8.57 -26.63 45.41
CA GLY A 373 -9.79 -25.82 45.49
C GLY A 373 -9.64 -24.37 45.97
N HIS A 374 -8.42 -23.89 46.27
CA HIS A 374 -8.21 -22.54 46.80
C HIS A 374 -7.27 -21.66 45.95
N LEU A 375 -6.58 -22.20 44.95
CA LEU A 375 -5.70 -21.36 44.13
C LEU A 375 -6.51 -20.58 43.11
N SER A 376 -6.37 -19.25 43.15
CA SER A 376 -6.91 -18.37 42.13
C SER A 376 -6.31 -18.72 40.77
N ARG A 377 -7.06 -18.44 39.70
CA ARG A 377 -6.57 -18.60 38.31
C ARG A 377 -5.24 -17.87 38.08
N LEU A 378 -4.99 -16.78 38.81
CA LEU A 378 -3.74 -16.03 38.76
C LEU A 378 -2.59 -16.81 39.39
N GLU A 379 -2.77 -17.38 40.59
CA GLU A 379 -1.74 -18.19 41.25
C GLU A 379 -1.41 -19.47 40.47
N LEU A 380 -2.41 -20.12 39.87
CA LEU A 380 -2.17 -21.30 39.03
C LEU A 380 -1.37 -20.92 37.77
N HIS A 381 -1.67 -19.76 37.19
CA HIS A 381 -0.96 -19.22 36.03
C HIS A 381 0.49 -18.83 36.38
N GLU A 382 0.72 -18.17 37.51
CA GLU A 382 2.06 -17.82 38.00
C GLU A 382 2.90 -19.05 38.34
N THR A 383 2.29 -20.11 38.86
CA THR A 383 2.99 -21.35 39.21
C THR A 383 3.33 -22.22 38.00
N HIS A 384 2.55 -22.16 36.92
CA HIS A 384 2.69 -23.07 35.78
C HIS A 384 3.20 -22.41 34.49
N CYS A 385 3.21 -21.08 34.41
CA CYS A 385 3.86 -20.36 33.32
C CYS A 385 5.30 -20.02 33.72
N GLN A 386 6.24 -20.53 32.93
CA GLN A 386 7.66 -20.40 33.18
C GLN A 386 8.29 -19.47 32.14
N PRO A 387 9.21 -18.56 32.53
CA PRO A 387 9.89 -17.69 31.58
C PRO A 387 11.07 -18.40 30.92
N TYR A 388 11.15 -18.29 29.59
CA TYR A 388 12.23 -18.85 28.78
C TYR A 388 12.96 -17.75 28.02
N CYS A 389 14.28 -17.87 27.95
CA CYS A 389 15.09 -17.06 27.05
C CYS A 389 14.74 -17.39 25.59
N SER A 390 15.05 -16.48 24.67
CA SER A 390 14.73 -16.67 23.25
C SER A 390 15.38 -17.93 22.65
N ALA A 391 16.57 -18.32 23.13
CA ALA A 391 17.25 -19.52 22.67
C ALA A 391 16.54 -20.81 23.14
N CYS A 392 16.23 -20.92 24.43
CA CYS A 392 15.52 -22.08 24.98
C CYS A 392 14.09 -22.19 24.45
N TYR A 393 13.38 -21.07 24.30
CA TYR A 393 12.07 -21.05 23.64
C TYR A 393 12.15 -21.58 22.21
N TYR A 394 13.13 -21.14 21.42
CA TYR A 394 13.29 -21.61 20.05
C TYR A 394 13.62 -23.10 19.99
N ALA A 395 14.54 -23.56 20.85
CA ALA A 395 14.97 -24.95 20.91
C ALA A 395 13.82 -25.89 21.31
N LYS A 396 13.00 -25.49 22.30
CA LYS A 396 11.94 -26.32 22.88
C LYS A 396 10.63 -26.26 22.11
N VAL A 397 10.22 -25.06 21.66
CA VAL A 397 8.88 -24.82 21.08
C VAL A 397 8.94 -24.61 19.57
N CYS A 398 9.80 -23.71 19.07
CA CYS A 398 9.78 -23.41 17.63
C CYS A 398 10.34 -24.55 16.77
N ARG A 399 11.40 -25.23 17.23
CA ARG A 399 12.03 -26.32 16.48
C ARG A 399 11.12 -27.54 16.36
N SER A 400 10.32 -27.83 17.39
CA SER A 400 9.34 -28.93 17.38
C SER A 400 8.15 -28.61 16.47
N LEU A 401 7.67 -27.36 16.47
CA LEU A 401 6.55 -26.93 15.60
C LEU A 401 6.96 -26.69 14.13
N PHE A 402 8.22 -26.30 13.88
CA PHE A 402 8.71 -25.95 12.54
C PHE A 402 10.13 -26.50 12.28
N PRO A 403 10.26 -27.82 12.00
CA PRO A 403 11.57 -28.48 11.87
C PRO A 403 12.47 -27.90 10.75
N SER A 404 11.85 -27.32 9.73
CA SER A 404 12.52 -26.75 8.56
C SER A 404 13.13 -25.37 8.79
N ARG A 405 12.79 -24.68 9.89
CA ARG A 405 13.38 -23.38 10.21
C ARG A 405 14.67 -23.58 10.99
N ARG A 406 15.80 -23.21 10.38
CA ARG A 406 17.14 -23.29 11.01
C ARG A 406 17.56 -22.01 11.73
N ARG A 407 16.84 -20.90 11.57
CA ARG A 407 17.23 -19.60 12.15
C ARG A 407 16.26 -19.13 13.26
N PRO A 408 16.79 -18.70 14.41
CA PRO A 408 16.00 -18.40 15.61
C PRO A 408 15.03 -17.21 15.50
N CYS A 409 15.10 -16.38 14.46
CA CYS A 409 14.14 -15.30 14.28
C CYS A 409 13.97 -14.86 12.82
N ALA A 410 12.73 -14.81 12.34
CA ALA A 410 12.29 -14.01 11.18
C ALA A 410 11.48 -12.78 11.67
N CYS A 411 11.81 -12.29 12.87
CA CYS A 411 11.00 -11.36 13.65
C CYS A 411 10.92 -9.94 13.09
N PHE A 412 11.63 -9.63 11.99
CA PHE A 412 11.65 -8.28 11.46
C PHE A 412 10.32 -7.83 10.81
N VAL A 413 9.33 -8.71 10.63
CA VAL A 413 8.13 -8.34 9.84
C VAL A 413 6.77 -8.74 10.44
N THR A 414 6.63 -9.67 11.40
CA THR A 414 5.29 -10.26 11.68
C THR A 414 4.99 -10.71 13.11
N LEU A 415 5.46 -10.02 14.17
CA LEU A 415 4.87 -10.25 15.50
C LEU A 415 3.66 -9.31 15.70
N PRO A 416 2.42 -9.82 15.80
CA PRO A 416 1.21 -9.00 15.90
C PRO A 416 1.12 -8.19 17.22
N THR A 417 2.01 -8.46 18.16
CA THR A 417 2.04 -7.84 19.49
C THR A 417 2.98 -6.63 19.59
N GLY A 418 3.74 -6.31 18.54
CA GLY A 418 4.72 -5.22 18.59
C GLY A 418 5.87 -5.45 19.56
N LEU A 419 6.08 -6.69 20.03
CA LEU A 419 7.22 -7.08 20.85
C LEU A 419 8.36 -7.56 19.96
N ILE A 420 9.58 -7.15 20.28
CA ILE A 420 10.80 -7.61 19.60
C ILE A 420 11.50 -8.67 20.46
N CYS A 421 12.05 -9.71 19.84
CA CYS A 421 12.84 -10.71 20.56
C CYS A 421 14.21 -10.12 20.96
N GLY A 422 14.86 -10.70 21.98
CA GLY A 422 16.16 -10.21 22.48
C GLY A 422 17.26 -10.13 21.41
N ASN A 423 17.23 -10.98 20.39
CA ASN A 423 18.17 -10.91 19.28
C ASN A 423 17.90 -9.72 18.34
N CYS A 424 16.64 -9.35 18.16
CA CYS A 424 16.26 -8.17 17.37
C CYS A 424 16.45 -6.87 18.16
N ALA A 425 16.39 -6.91 19.49
CA ALA A 425 16.73 -5.78 20.36
C ALA A 425 18.22 -5.39 20.23
N LYS A 426 19.11 -6.35 19.96
CA LYS A 426 20.54 -6.09 19.72
C LYS A 426 20.85 -5.39 18.39
N LEU A 427 19.87 -5.21 17.51
CA LEU A 427 20.08 -4.48 16.26
C LEU A 427 20.04 -2.98 16.55
N GLU A 428 21.07 -2.24 16.13
CA GLU A 428 21.16 -0.77 16.23
C GLU A 428 20.17 -0.02 15.31
N ASP A 429 18.98 -0.59 15.09
CA ASP A 429 17.93 0.03 14.31
C ASP A 429 17.10 0.99 15.20
N PRO A 430 16.87 2.25 14.79
CA PRO A 430 16.10 3.22 15.59
C PRO A 430 14.68 2.76 15.94
N THR A 431 14.07 1.91 15.09
CA THR A 431 12.73 1.36 15.33
C THR A 431 12.81 0.25 16.37
N ALA A 432 13.82 -0.62 16.29
CA ALA A 432 14.11 -1.63 17.29
C ALA A 432 14.34 -1.00 18.67
N ILE A 433 15.14 0.06 18.77
CA ILE A 433 15.42 0.78 20.02
C ILE A 433 14.12 1.35 20.64
N ARG A 434 13.24 1.96 19.83
CA ARG A 434 11.96 2.51 20.32
C ARG A 434 11.00 1.41 20.79
N LEU A 435 10.92 0.29 20.07
CA LEU A 435 10.11 -0.87 20.45
C LEU A 435 10.66 -1.56 21.70
N GLU A 436 11.98 -1.61 21.84
CA GLU A 436 12.66 -2.12 23.03
C GLU A 436 12.33 -1.29 24.26
N ALA A 437 12.46 0.03 24.17
CA ALA A 437 12.15 0.94 25.28
C ALA A 437 10.69 0.79 25.74
N LYS A 438 9.76 0.66 24.79
CA LYS A 438 8.34 0.42 25.09
C LYS A 438 8.11 -0.94 25.75
N THR A 439 8.81 -1.97 25.28
CA THR A 439 8.75 -3.32 25.87
C THR A 439 9.32 -3.31 27.28
N ARG A 440 10.47 -2.67 27.50
CA ARG A 440 11.15 -2.57 28.81
C ARG A 440 10.30 -1.87 29.86
N ALA A 441 9.60 -0.80 29.49
CA ALA A 441 8.71 -0.07 30.40
C ALA A 441 7.48 -0.89 30.85
N VAL A 442 6.98 -1.79 30.00
CA VAL A 442 5.91 -2.74 30.35
C VAL A 442 6.45 -3.85 31.27
N TRP A 443 7.67 -4.31 31.00
CA TRP A 443 8.33 -5.38 31.75
C TRP A 443 8.74 -5.00 33.17
N GLN A 444 9.29 -3.80 33.37
CA GLN A 444 9.74 -3.34 34.70
C GLN A 444 8.62 -3.29 35.75
N ARG A 445 7.35 -3.38 35.34
CA ARG A 445 6.19 -3.40 36.24
C ARG A 445 5.73 -4.80 36.65
N SER A 446 6.27 -5.87 36.05
CA SER A 446 5.67 -7.21 36.08
C SER A 446 6.63 -8.34 36.46
N LEU A 447 7.22 -8.22 37.65
CA LEU A 447 7.77 -9.32 38.48
C LEU A 447 9.28 -9.55 38.51
N SER A 448 9.66 -10.09 39.67
CA SER A 448 10.95 -10.43 40.30
C SER A 448 11.71 -11.59 39.68
N ILE A 449 11.32 -12.09 38.50
CA ILE A 449 11.94 -13.29 37.92
C ILE A 449 12.98 -12.86 36.88
N THR A 450 14.25 -13.00 37.26
CA THR A 450 15.40 -12.56 36.47
C THR A 450 16.01 -13.66 35.62
N GLU A 451 15.63 -14.93 35.77
CA GLU A 451 16.34 -16.07 35.17
C GLU A 451 15.44 -16.96 34.30
N CYS A 452 16.02 -17.51 33.24
CA CYS A 452 15.36 -18.46 32.35
C CYS A 452 15.20 -19.81 33.03
N THR A 453 13.99 -20.39 33.06
CA THR A 453 13.75 -21.66 33.76
C THR A 453 14.57 -22.84 33.24
N ASP A 454 14.92 -22.85 31.95
CA ASP A 454 15.64 -23.97 31.32
C ASP A 454 17.17 -23.87 31.49
N CYS A 455 17.77 -22.74 31.12
CA CYS A 455 19.23 -22.56 31.16
C CYS A 455 19.74 -21.74 32.35
N GLN A 456 18.86 -21.25 33.22
CA GLN A 456 19.16 -20.38 34.38
C GLN A 456 19.96 -19.12 34.05
N THR A 457 20.07 -18.76 32.77
CA THR A 457 20.73 -17.52 32.38
C THR A 457 19.83 -16.36 32.70
N GLU A 458 20.41 -15.27 33.21
CA GLU A 458 19.70 -14.02 33.40
C GLU A 458 19.02 -13.60 32.09
N LEU A 459 17.72 -13.33 32.17
CA LEU A 459 16.90 -12.89 31.05
C LEU A 459 17.31 -11.45 30.73
N ALA A 460 18.26 -11.32 29.80
CA ALA A 460 18.71 -10.05 29.29
C ALA A 460 17.51 -9.16 28.90
N SER A 461 17.65 -7.84 29.10
CA SER A 461 16.64 -6.84 28.79
C SER A 461 15.98 -7.09 27.42
N GLY A 462 14.68 -7.44 27.42
CA GLY A 462 13.93 -7.83 26.22
C GLY A 462 12.72 -8.70 26.56
N SER A 463 11.92 -9.08 25.55
CA SER A 463 10.77 -9.98 25.78
C SER A 463 11.23 -11.40 26.16
N ALA A 464 10.94 -11.85 27.39
CA ALA A 464 11.00 -13.27 27.72
C ALA A 464 9.74 -13.97 27.20
N TRP A 465 9.90 -15.24 26.82
CA TRP A 465 8.80 -16.05 26.31
C TRP A 465 8.23 -16.86 27.46
N TRP A 466 6.97 -16.60 27.81
CA TRP A 466 6.27 -17.42 28.79
C TRP A 466 5.79 -18.68 28.11
N ILE A 467 6.26 -19.82 28.60
CA ILE A 467 5.81 -21.13 28.15
C ILE A 467 4.91 -21.67 29.26
N ALA A 468 3.67 -21.97 28.89
CA ALA A 468 2.77 -22.63 29.82
C ALA A 468 3.12 -24.12 29.96
N ALA A 469 2.58 -24.78 30.98
CA ALA A 469 2.78 -26.21 31.20
C ALA A 469 2.49 -27.09 29.95
N CYS A 470 1.63 -26.65 29.03
CA CYS A 470 1.36 -27.37 27.77
C CYS A 470 2.47 -27.27 26.71
N GLY A 471 3.60 -26.63 27.01
CA GLY A 471 4.72 -26.48 26.09
C GLY A 471 4.50 -25.47 24.96
N LEU A 472 3.35 -24.78 24.95
CA LEU A 472 3.06 -23.71 24.00
C LEU A 472 3.28 -22.33 24.65
N GLN A 473 3.50 -21.33 23.80
CA GLN A 473 3.59 -19.95 24.23
C GLN A 473 2.30 -19.53 24.95
N CYS A 474 2.44 -19.10 26.19
CA CYS A 474 1.36 -18.48 26.94
C CYS A 474 1.04 -17.11 26.32
N ARG A 475 -0.24 -16.88 26.03
CA ARG A 475 -0.76 -15.62 25.45
C ARG A 475 -1.63 -14.85 26.43
N ASP A 476 -1.64 -15.24 27.70
CA ASP A 476 -2.44 -14.54 28.69
C ASP A 476 -1.90 -13.11 28.88
N ASN A 477 -2.83 -12.16 29.02
CA ASN A 477 -2.54 -10.75 29.16
C ASN A 477 -1.85 -10.44 30.50
N ILE A 478 -1.90 -11.38 31.45
CA ILE A 478 -1.21 -11.30 32.75
C ILE A 478 0.30 -11.10 32.57
N HIS A 479 0.91 -11.66 31.52
CA HIS A 479 2.33 -11.44 31.19
C HIS A 479 2.59 -10.22 30.30
N MET A 480 1.55 -9.52 29.86
CA MET A 480 1.63 -8.40 28.89
C MET A 480 1.17 -7.06 29.49
N THR A 481 1.04 -6.95 30.81
CA THR A 481 0.28 -5.90 31.52
C THR A 481 0.16 -4.55 30.80
N SER A 482 -1.08 -4.27 30.40
CA SER A 482 -1.61 -3.04 29.79
C SER A 482 -1.17 -1.75 30.50
N PRO A 483 -1.08 -0.60 29.79
CA PRO A 483 -0.98 0.71 30.43
C PRO A 483 -2.21 0.98 31.31
N ALA A 484 -1.99 1.62 32.46
CA ALA A 484 -3.00 2.00 33.43
C ALA A 484 -4.08 2.90 32.81
N LYS A 485 -5.35 2.62 33.16
CA LYS A 485 -6.42 3.61 33.20
C LYS A 485 -6.25 4.41 34.49
N ASP A 486 -6.09 5.71 34.34
CA ASP A 486 -6.48 6.81 35.24
C ASP A 486 -6.40 6.53 36.75
N ILE A 487 -5.29 6.94 37.36
CA ILE A 487 -5.33 7.41 38.75
C ILE A 487 -5.90 8.83 38.70
N VAL A 488 -7.16 8.95 39.10
CA VAL A 488 -7.72 10.19 39.62
C VAL A 488 -7.04 10.43 40.97
N THR A 489 -6.15 11.42 41.03
CA THR A 489 -5.85 12.13 42.28
C THR A 489 -6.55 13.47 42.21
N GLU A 490 -7.76 13.50 42.78
CA GLU A 490 -8.26 14.66 43.50
C GLU A 490 -7.34 14.90 44.71
N SER A 491 -6.82 16.12 44.86
CA SER A 491 -7.06 17.00 46.03
C SER A 491 -5.95 18.04 46.17
N VAL A 492 -6.38 19.31 46.23
CA VAL A 492 -5.87 20.45 47.03
C VAL A 492 -4.36 20.70 47.08
#